data_AF-A0A5Q4GQ28-F1
#
_entry.id   AF-A0A5Q4GQ28-F1
#
_cell.length_a   1.000
_cell.length_b   1.000
_cell.length_c   1.000
_cell.angle_alpha   90.00
_cell.angle_beta   90.00
_cell.angle_gamma   90.00
#
_symmetry.space_group_name_H-M   'P 1'
#
loop_
_entity.id
_entity.type
_entity.pdbx_description
1 polymer ?
#
loop_
_entity_poly.entity_id
_entity_poly.type
_entity_poly.pdbx_seq_one_letter_code
_entity_poly.pdbx_strand_id
1 'polypeptide(L)'
;MTRLPSGAARLRRFFLLIGLLWSVHALAASPIIQPGAPGEPSRQISAEQAIELAGLRHSAADVRFMSDMIPHHQQALDMSALAPNRSQSHE
;
A
#
# COMPACT_ATOMS: atom_id res chain seq x y z
N MET A 1 21.49 -14.28 -58.47
CA MET A 1 22.04 -14.22 -57.10
C MET A 1 21.83 -12.83 -56.53
N THR A 2 20.78 -12.57 -55.75
CA THR A 2 20.67 -11.33 -54.95
C THR A 2 19.86 -11.64 -53.69
N ARG A 3 20.55 -11.96 -52.59
CA ARG A 3 19.95 -12.07 -51.25
C ARG A 3 19.63 -10.66 -50.75
N LEU A 4 18.39 -10.40 -50.36
CA LEU A 4 17.95 -9.15 -49.73
C LEU A 4 18.65 -8.93 -48.36
N PRO A 5 18.86 -7.67 -47.94
CA PRO A 5 19.62 -7.33 -46.73
C PRO A 5 18.86 -7.72 -45.45
N SER A 6 19.40 -8.70 -44.73
CA SER A 6 18.85 -9.27 -43.49
C SER A 6 19.02 -8.40 -42.22
N GLY A 7 19.47 -7.15 -42.37
CA GLY A 7 19.71 -6.21 -41.27
C GLY A 7 18.46 -5.42 -40.85
N ALA A 8 17.66 -4.96 -41.82
CA ALA A 8 16.50 -4.10 -41.56
C ALA A 8 15.37 -4.82 -40.78
N ALA A 9 15.20 -6.13 -41.03
CA ALA A 9 14.22 -6.96 -40.31
C ALA A 9 14.64 -7.24 -38.85
N ARG A 10 15.95 -7.33 -38.57
CA ARG A 10 16.49 -7.52 -37.22
C ARG A 10 16.30 -6.28 -36.35
N LEU A 11 16.54 -5.10 -36.92
CA LEU A 11 16.39 -3.83 -36.21
C LEU A 11 14.90 -3.53 -35.89
N ARG A 12 13.98 -3.77 -36.84
CA ARG A 12 12.53 -3.62 -36.61
C ARG A 12 11.98 -4.56 -35.52
N ARG A 13 12.48 -5.80 -35.44
CA ARG A 13 12.11 -6.77 -34.40
C ARG A 13 12.63 -6.36 -33.02
N PHE A 14 13.79 -5.72 -32.94
CA PHE A 14 14.35 -5.20 -31.69
C PHE A 14 13.51 -4.04 -31.14
N PHE A 15 13.07 -3.10 -31.98
CA PHE A 15 12.16 -2.03 -31.57
C PHE A 15 10.75 -2.53 -31.19
N LEU A 16 10.23 -3.55 -31.88
CA LEU A 16 8.97 -4.21 -31.52
C LEU A 16 9.05 -4.95 -30.18
N LEU A 17 10.16 -5.62 -29.90
CA LEU A 17 10.37 -6.32 -28.63
C LEU A 17 10.57 -5.35 -27.46
N ILE A 18 11.29 -4.24 -27.66
CA ILE A 18 11.40 -3.18 -26.65
C ILE A 18 10.03 -2.52 -26.42
N GLY A 19 9.30 -2.15 -27.47
CA GLY A 19 7.95 -1.60 -27.33
C GLY A 19 6.99 -2.56 -26.60
N LEU A 20 7.09 -3.86 -26.88
CA LEU A 20 6.30 -4.90 -26.19
C LEU A 20 6.71 -5.05 -24.72
N LEU A 21 8.00 -5.00 -24.40
CA LEU A 21 8.52 -5.05 -23.02
C LEU A 21 8.10 -3.83 -22.19
N TRP A 22 7.99 -2.64 -22.79
CA TRP A 22 7.49 -1.45 -22.11
C TRP A 22 5.98 -1.52 -21.84
N SER A 23 5.18 -2.06 -22.77
CA SER A 23 3.74 -2.24 -22.58
C SER A 23 3.40 -3.22 -21.45
N VAL A 24 4.20 -4.26 -21.24
CA VAL A 24 3.96 -5.25 -20.16
C VAL A 24 4.23 -4.66 -18.77
N HIS A 25 5.16 -3.70 -18.65
CA HIS A 25 5.49 -3.07 -17.37
C HIS A 25 4.35 -2.21 -16.80
N ALA A 26 3.60 -1.52 -17.68
CA ALA A 26 2.48 -0.67 -17.28
C ALA A 26 1.28 -1.47 -16.70
N LEU A 27 1.14 -2.75 -17.08
CA LEU A 27 0.07 -3.64 -16.61
C LEU A 27 0.39 -4.33 -15.27
N ALA A 28 1.61 -4.17 -14.74
CA ALA A 28 2.08 -4.92 -13.57
C ALA A 28 1.93 -4.19 -12.22
N ALA A 29 1.58 -2.90 -12.20
CA ALA A 29 1.46 -2.13 -10.96
C ALA A 29 0.13 -2.44 -10.25
N SER A 30 0.19 -2.81 -8.97
CA SER A 30 -1.01 -2.97 -8.13
C SER A 30 -1.59 -1.60 -7.75
N PRO A 31 -2.92 -1.43 -7.73
CA PRO A 31 -3.54 -0.17 -7.35
C PRO A 31 -3.26 0.15 -5.88
N ILE A 32 -2.85 1.40 -5.60
CA ILE A 32 -2.64 1.89 -4.24
C ILE A 32 -3.94 2.54 -3.76
N ILE A 33 -4.51 2.00 -2.69
CA ILE A 33 -5.74 2.49 -2.08
C ILE A 33 -5.41 3.27 -0.82
N GLN A 34 -5.84 4.51 -0.75
CA GLN A 34 -5.86 5.30 0.48
C GLN A 34 -7.25 5.17 1.12
N PRO A 35 -7.35 4.55 2.32
CA PRO A 35 -8.59 4.55 3.08
C PRO A 35 -9.03 5.97 3.44
N GLY A 36 -10.34 6.18 3.47
CA GLY A 36 -10.94 7.39 4.04
C GLY A 36 -10.95 7.38 5.56
N ALA A 37 -11.45 8.45 6.17
CA ALA A 37 -11.82 8.46 7.59
C ALA A 37 -12.95 7.46 7.89
N PRO A 38 -13.23 7.12 9.15
CA PRO A 38 -14.38 6.27 9.49
C PRO A 38 -15.69 6.80 8.88
N GLY A 39 -16.33 5.99 8.02
CA GLY A 39 -17.55 6.35 7.30
C GLY A 39 -17.34 6.97 5.91
N GLU A 40 -16.10 7.32 5.54
CA GLU A 40 -15.76 7.90 4.24
C GLU A 40 -15.27 6.83 3.24
N PRO A 41 -15.54 7.01 1.93
CA PRO A 41 -15.09 6.07 0.91
C PRO A 41 -13.57 6.11 0.73
N SER A 42 -13.02 4.98 0.28
CA SER A 42 -11.60 4.89 -0.09
C SER A 42 -11.37 5.49 -1.48
N ARG A 43 -10.13 5.95 -1.74
CA ARG A 43 -9.73 6.48 -3.05
C ARG A 43 -8.45 5.81 -3.56
N GLN A 44 -8.31 5.69 -4.88
CA GLN A 44 -7.05 5.31 -5.51
C GLN A 44 -6.11 6.51 -5.59
N ILE A 45 -4.83 6.29 -5.31
CA ILE A 45 -3.77 7.31 -5.39
C ILE A 45 -2.61 6.81 -6.26
N SER A 46 -1.83 7.74 -6.82
CA SER A 46 -0.61 7.39 -7.57
C SER A 46 0.55 7.00 -6.63
N ALA A 47 1.59 6.37 -7.18
CA ALA A 47 2.79 6.04 -6.43
C ALA A 47 3.49 7.31 -5.89
N GLU A 48 3.51 8.38 -6.67
CA GLU A 48 4.09 9.67 -6.29
C GLU A 48 3.32 10.30 -5.13
N GLN A 49 1.98 10.27 -5.17
CA GLN A 49 1.13 10.74 -4.08
C GLN A 49 1.32 9.92 -2.81
N ALA A 50 1.51 8.59 -2.94
CA ALA A 50 1.77 7.72 -1.80
C ALA A 50 3.14 8.03 -1.15
N ILE A 51 4.17 8.30 -1.95
CA ILE A 51 5.49 8.71 -1.46
C ILE A 51 5.42 10.06 -0.74
N GLU A 52 4.68 11.02 -1.30
CA GLU A 52 4.49 12.33 -0.67
C GLU A 52 3.78 12.21 0.69
N LEU A 53 2.74 11.39 0.77
CA LEU A 53 2.04 11.07 2.02
C LEU A 53 2.96 10.36 3.03
N ALA A 54 3.80 9.43 2.58
CA ALA A 54 4.75 8.71 3.43
C ALA A 54 5.88 9.61 3.98
N GLY A 55 6.18 10.72 3.29
CA GLY A 55 7.11 11.74 3.76
C GLY A 55 6.56 12.63 4.89
N LEU A 56 5.26 12.56 5.17
CA LEU A 56 4.65 13.31 6.27
C LEU A 56 5.11 12.76 7.62
N ARG A 57 5.45 13.68 8.55
CA ARG A 57 5.65 13.32 9.96
C ARG A 57 4.30 13.03 10.61
N HIS A 58 4.32 12.53 11.85
CA HIS A 58 3.10 12.33 12.61
C HIS A 58 2.25 13.62 12.63
N SER A 59 0.96 13.46 12.41
CA SER A 59 -0.04 14.50 12.46
C SER A 59 -0.52 14.74 13.90
N ALA A 60 -1.23 15.85 14.13
CA ALA A 60 -1.90 16.08 15.41
C ALA A 60 -2.96 15.00 15.71
N ALA A 61 -3.57 14.40 14.67
CA ALA A 61 -4.51 13.30 14.84
C ALA A 61 -3.81 12.04 15.36
N ASP A 62 -2.59 11.75 14.89
CA ASP A 62 -1.80 10.61 15.38
C ASP A 62 -1.43 10.78 16.86
N VAL A 63 -1.01 11.99 17.25
CA VAL A 63 -0.69 12.30 18.66
C VAL A 63 -1.91 12.13 19.53
N ARG A 64 -3.06 12.68 19.11
CA ARG A 64 -4.31 12.54 19.86
C ARG A 64 -4.74 11.08 19.97
N PHE A 65 -4.74 10.34 18.86
CA PHE A 65 -5.12 8.93 18.85
C PHE A 65 -4.22 8.11 19.79
N MET A 66 -2.90 8.25 19.69
CA MET A 66 -1.97 7.56 20.58
C MET A 66 -2.15 7.98 22.04
N SER A 67 -2.32 9.27 22.31
CA SER A 67 -2.51 9.80 23.67
C SER A 67 -3.81 9.29 24.31
N ASP A 68 -4.88 9.20 23.53
CA ASP A 68 -6.18 8.66 23.97
C ASP A 68 -6.13 7.12 24.13
N MET A 69 -5.32 6.43 23.33
CA MET A 69 -5.17 4.97 23.40
C MET A 69 -4.35 4.49 24.61
N ILE A 70 -3.46 5.32 25.15
CA ILE A 70 -2.71 5.00 26.38
C ILE A 70 -3.66 4.68 27.55
N PRO A 71 -4.55 5.60 28.00
CA PRO A 71 -5.46 5.30 29.10
C PRO A 71 -6.51 4.25 28.73
N HIS A 72 -6.94 4.17 27.46
CA HIS A 72 -7.85 3.12 27.01
C HIS A 72 -7.24 1.71 27.19
N HIS A 73 -5.98 1.51 26.82
CA HIS A 73 -5.30 0.23 27.03
C HIS A 73 -4.98 -0.03 28.50
N GLN A 74 -4.69 1.00 29.29
CA GLN A 74 -4.55 0.83 30.74
C GLN A 74 -5.86 0.31 31.36
N GLN A 75 -7.00 0.86 30.97
CA GLN A 75 -8.30 0.37 31.41
C GLN A 75 -8.52 -1.09 31.01
N ALA A 76 -8.11 -1.49 29.80
CA ALA A 76 -8.20 -2.88 29.38
C ALA A 76 -7.38 -3.81 30.27
N LEU A 77 -6.15 -3.42 30.63
CA LEU A 77 -5.31 -4.19 31.57
C LEU A 77 -5.93 -4.29 32.96
N ASP A 78 -6.49 -3.19 33.46
CA ASP A 78 -7.16 -3.18 34.77
C ASP A 78 -8.34 -4.15 34.79
N MET A 79 -9.12 -4.20 33.70
CA MET A 79 -10.21 -5.16 33.54
C MET A 79 -9.71 -6.60 33.41
N SER A 80 -8.65 -6.83 32.63
CA SER A 80 -8.04 -8.15 32.48
C SER A 80 -7.48 -8.69 33.80
N ALA A 81 -6.92 -7.84 34.65
CA ALA A 81 -6.39 -8.24 35.97
C ALA A 81 -7.48 -8.76 36.92
N LEU A 82 -8.74 -8.35 36.71
CA LEU A 82 -9.88 -8.80 37.50
C LEU A 82 -10.42 -10.16 37.06
N ALA A 83 -10.17 -10.54 35.79
CA ALA A 83 -10.77 -11.72 35.18
C ALA A 83 -10.47 -13.04 35.93
N PRO A 84 -9.22 -13.34 36.39
CA PRO A 84 -8.93 -14.59 37.08
C PRO A 84 -9.75 -14.83 38.36
N ASN A 85 -10.18 -13.75 39.02
CA ASN A 85 -10.92 -13.82 40.27
C ASN A 85 -12.43 -13.60 40.09
N ARG A 86 -12.88 -13.24 38.88
CA ARG A 86 -14.28 -12.85 38.62
C ARG A 86 -14.94 -13.62 37.47
N SER A 87 -14.16 -14.36 36.67
CA SER A 87 -14.67 -15.22 35.61
C SER A 87 -14.64 -16.69 36.05
N GLN A 88 -15.62 -17.47 35.57
CA GLN A 88 -15.61 -18.94 35.65
C GLN A 88 -15.22 -19.58 34.30
N SER A 89 -14.94 -18.78 33.27
CA SER A 89 -14.45 -19.22 31.97
C SER A 89 -12.92 -19.36 31.97
N HIS A 90 -12.43 -20.37 31.27
CA HIS A 90 -10.99 -20.65 31.08
C HIS A 90 -10.44 -20.15 29.73
N GLU A 91 -11.31 -19.77 28.80
CA GLU A 91 -11.00 -18.92 27.63
C GLU A 91 -11.11 -17.45 28.01
#